data_AF-A0A3D9BEL1-F1
#
_entry.id   AF-A0A3D9BEL1-F1
#
_cell.length_a   1.000
_cell.length_b   1.000
_cell.length_c   1.000
_cell.angle_alpha   90.00
_cell.angle_beta   90.00
_cell.angle_gamma   90.00
#
_symmetry.space_group_name_H-M   'P 1'
#
loop_
_entity.id
_entity.type
_entity.pdbx_description
1 polymer ?
#
loop_
_entity_poly.entity_id
_entity_poly.type
_entity_poly.pdbx_seq_one_letter_code
_entity_poly.pdbx_strand_id
1 'polypeptide(L)'
;MYKQVIFILLNLFSLHTFSQIPVFDGNKAVGFLKEQTNYNCENCYYSDTVYIFNKKIVIKEPVLVESKNVPNMGFKDFFFSQYYKEIKKINKNNYVIKFNNDSDGNSNWLYISLIKNKIYIVKSLSYSNSVKKIELAKGDFNYISSTLVCKNNYNLEINKEFSFFDFFGLPKKEKICYHCPRDISVEECLKSSNKIFKWK
;
A
#
# COMPACT_ATOMS: atom_id res chain seq x y z
N MET A 1 -2.32 62.38 -1.12
CA MET A 1 -1.34 61.27 -0.95
C MET A 1 -2.02 60.03 -0.36
N TYR A 2 -2.93 59.37 -1.10
CA TYR A 2 -3.66 58.18 -0.59
C TYR A 2 -4.01 57.15 -1.69
N LYS A 3 -3.25 57.09 -2.79
CA LYS A 3 -3.54 56.18 -3.91
C LYS A 3 -2.52 55.04 -4.10
N GLN A 4 -1.45 54.99 -3.30
CA GLN A 4 -0.40 53.97 -3.44
C GLN A 4 -0.42 52.88 -2.37
N VAL A 5 -1.25 52.98 -1.34
CA VAL A 5 -1.27 52.01 -0.22
C VAL A 5 -2.13 50.76 -0.52
N ILE A 6 -3.04 50.83 -1.49
CA ILE A 6 -3.97 49.72 -1.78
C ILE A 6 -3.30 48.58 -2.58
N PHE A 7 -2.21 48.85 -3.31
CA PHE A 7 -1.56 47.84 -4.15
C PHE A 7 -0.63 46.87 -3.40
N ILE A 8 -0.27 47.17 -2.14
CA ILE A 8 0.65 46.34 -1.34
C ILE A 8 -0.12 45.27 -0.54
N LEU A 9 -1.41 45.46 -0.26
CA LEU A 9 -2.23 44.49 0.49
C LEU A 9 -2.80 43.33 -0.36
N LEU A 10 -2.73 43.42 -1.68
CA LEU A 10 -3.23 42.37 -2.59
C LEU A 10 -2.25 41.22 -2.83
N ASN A 11 -0.99 41.32 -2.37
CA ASN A 11 0.02 40.27 -2.54
C ASN A 11 0.19 39.34 -1.31
N LEU A 12 -0.57 39.53 -0.23
CA LEU A 12 -0.48 38.69 0.98
C LEU A 12 -1.52 37.57 1.06
N PHE A 13 -2.43 37.46 0.09
CA PHE A 13 -3.38 36.36 -0.02
C PHE A 13 -2.96 35.32 -1.07
N SER A 14 -1.67 35.03 -1.19
CA SER A 14 -1.27 33.70 -1.66
C SER A 14 -1.56 32.71 -0.54
N LEU A 15 -2.85 32.43 -0.31
CA LEU A 15 -3.26 31.23 0.40
C LEU A 15 -2.60 30.09 -0.35
N HIS A 16 -1.58 29.49 0.26
CA HIS A 16 -1.10 28.19 -0.13
C HIS A 16 -2.29 27.24 0.01
N THR A 17 -3.04 27.08 -1.08
CA THR A 17 -3.97 25.98 -1.23
C THR A 17 -3.09 24.75 -1.25
N PHE A 18 -2.89 24.14 -0.08
CA PHE A 18 -2.39 22.78 -0.01
C PHE A 18 -3.27 21.97 -0.94
N SER A 19 -2.68 21.42 -2.00
CA SER A 19 -3.41 20.59 -2.95
C SER A 19 -4.05 19.44 -2.17
N GLN A 20 -5.35 19.53 -1.90
CA GLN A 20 -6.08 18.51 -1.17
C GLN A 20 -6.20 17.28 -2.08
N ILE A 21 -5.80 16.10 -1.59
CA ILE A 21 -5.83 14.87 -2.37
C ILE A 21 -7.21 14.23 -2.19
N PRO A 22 -8.05 14.13 -3.23
CA PRO A 22 -9.39 13.58 -3.11
C PRO A 22 -9.38 12.08 -2.83
N VAL A 23 -10.32 11.65 -1.99
CA VAL A 23 -10.63 10.27 -1.66
C VAL A 23 -11.89 9.85 -2.41
N PHE A 24 -11.88 8.67 -3.00
CA PHE A 24 -12.94 8.14 -3.83
C PHE A 24 -13.45 6.80 -3.32
N ASP A 25 -14.77 6.64 -3.29
CA ASP A 25 -15.44 5.34 -3.18
C ASP A 25 -16.10 5.03 -4.53
N GLY A 26 -15.57 4.02 -5.23
CA GLY A 26 -15.84 3.83 -6.66
C GLY A 26 -15.47 5.08 -7.45
N ASN A 27 -16.42 5.68 -8.15
CA ASN A 27 -16.22 6.91 -8.93
C ASN A 27 -16.65 8.20 -8.18
N LYS A 28 -17.12 8.09 -6.94
CA LYS A 28 -17.65 9.22 -6.16
C LYS A 28 -16.58 9.76 -5.23
N ALA A 29 -16.33 11.08 -5.26
CA ALA A 29 -15.51 11.74 -4.26
C ALA A 29 -16.25 11.79 -2.91
N VAL A 30 -15.59 11.38 -1.83
CA VAL A 30 -16.16 11.26 -0.47
C VAL A 30 -15.45 12.15 0.56
N GLY A 31 -14.40 12.86 0.16
CA GLY A 31 -13.66 13.82 0.99
C GLY A 31 -12.22 13.96 0.51
N PHE A 32 -11.34 14.46 1.38
CA PHE A 32 -9.92 14.61 1.09
C PHE A 32 -9.03 13.90 2.13
N LEU A 33 -7.84 13.47 1.72
CA LEU A 33 -6.86 12.88 2.64
C LEU A 33 -6.51 13.88 3.76
N LYS A 34 -6.36 13.35 4.97
CA LYS A 34 -6.10 14.08 6.23
C LYS A 34 -7.22 15.02 6.66
N GLU A 35 -8.39 14.95 6.02
CA GLU A 35 -9.59 15.67 6.42
C GLU A 35 -10.44 14.83 7.38
N GLN A 36 -11.14 15.51 8.28
CA GLN A 36 -12.09 14.87 9.18
C GLN A 36 -13.27 14.29 8.37
N THR A 37 -13.75 13.12 8.75
CA THR A 37 -14.83 12.42 8.06
C THR A 37 -15.75 11.71 9.04
N ASN A 38 -16.97 11.40 8.60
CA ASN A 38 -17.89 10.45 9.23
C ASN A 38 -18.27 9.31 8.26
N TYR A 39 -17.58 9.22 7.13
CA TYR A 39 -17.83 8.22 6.09
C TYR A 39 -17.15 6.90 6.44
N ASN A 40 -17.88 5.79 6.36
CA ASN A 40 -17.27 4.47 6.49
C ASN A 40 -16.60 4.09 5.16
N CYS A 41 -15.33 3.69 5.21
CA CYS A 41 -14.49 3.52 4.04
C CYS A 41 -13.88 2.12 4.01
N GLU A 42 -14.59 1.17 3.40
CA GLU A 42 -14.10 -0.22 3.30
C GLU A 42 -13.14 -0.42 2.13
N ASN A 43 -13.35 0.27 1.00
CA ASN A 43 -12.54 0.14 -0.22
C ASN A 43 -12.23 1.49 -0.89
N CYS A 44 -12.24 2.61 -0.16
CA CYS A 44 -11.91 3.88 -0.79
C CYS A 44 -10.43 3.92 -1.16
N TYR A 45 -10.14 4.80 -2.11
CA TYR A 45 -8.78 5.02 -2.58
C TYR A 45 -8.53 6.48 -2.87
N TYR A 46 -7.26 6.85 -2.94
CA TYR A 46 -6.83 8.06 -3.63
C TYR A 46 -5.98 7.68 -4.85
N SER A 47 -5.92 8.56 -5.84
CA SER A 47 -5.15 8.34 -7.06
C SER A 47 -3.79 9.00 -6.94
N ASP A 48 -2.71 8.22 -6.93
CA ASP A 48 -1.34 8.73 -6.97
C ASP A 48 -0.72 8.57 -8.36
N THR A 49 -0.02 9.59 -8.83
CA THR A 49 0.70 9.56 -10.11
C THR A 49 2.18 9.29 -9.87
N VAL A 50 2.68 8.23 -10.50
CA VAL A 50 4.11 7.85 -10.44
C VAL A 50 4.72 7.77 -11.84
N TYR A 51 6.04 7.84 -11.92
CA TYR A 51 6.79 7.64 -13.16
C TYR A 51 7.59 6.35 -13.08
N ILE A 52 7.28 5.39 -13.97
CA ILE A 52 7.98 4.11 -14.07
C ILE A 52 8.39 3.92 -15.54
N PHE A 53 9.68 3.66 -15.78
CA PHE A 53 10.28 3.66 -17.13
C PHE A 53 9.98 4.95 -17.93
N ASN A 54 9.97 6.10 -17.26
CA ASN A 54 9.59 7.41 -17.82
C ASN A 54 8.15 7.49 -18.36
N LYS A 55 7.29 6.53 -18.02
CA LYS A 55 5.86 6.56 -18.33
C LYS A 55 5.09 6.92 -17.07
N LYS A 56 4.11 7.80 -17.23
CA LYS A 56 3.17 8.17 -16.17
C LYS A 56 2.20 7.01 -15.93
N ILE A 57 2.07 6.59 -14.67
CA ILE A 57 1.13 5.56 -14.22
C ILE A 57 0.36 6.10 -13.02
N VAL A 58 -0.96 5.88 -13.00
CA VAL A 58 -1.83 6.18 -11.87
C VAL A 58 -2.03 4.92 -11.03
N ILE A 59 -1.85 5.04 -9.73
CA ILE A 59 -2.07 3.97 -8.76
C ILE A 59 -3.24 4.38 -7.88
N LYS A 60 -4.28 3.54 -7.80
CA LYS A 60 -5.35 3.71 -6.82
C LYS A 60 -4.91 3.04 -5.51
N GLU A 61 -4.56 3.86 -4.54
CA GLU A 61 -4.00 3.44 -3.25
C GLU A 61 -5.06 3.50 -2.15
N PRO A 62 -5.09 2.50 -1.26
CA PRO A 62 -6.16 2.35 -0.30
C PRO A 62 -6.10 3.42 0.78
N VAL A 63 -7.29 3.87 1.17
CA VAL A 63 -7.51 4.84 2.23
C VAL A 63 -8.19 4.11 3.39
N LEU A 64 -7.75 4.42 4.61
CA LEU A 64 -8.41 4.01 5.84
C LEU A 64 -8.96 5.22 6.58
N VAL A 65 -9.85 4.96 7.52
CA VAL A 65 -10.31 5.94 8.49
C VAL A 65 -9.62 5.67 9.82
N GLU A 66 -8.92 6.68 10.35
CA GLU A 66 -8.22 6.59 11.63
C GLU A 66 -8.82 7.59 12.63
N SER A 67 -9.17 7.12 13.82
CA SER A 67 -9.64 7.97 14.91
C SER A 67 -8.46 8.61 15.64
N LYS A 68 -8.45 9.95 15.72
CA LYS A 68 -7.43 10.73 16.43
C LYS A 68 -8.06 11.58 17.52
N ASN A 69 -7.39 11.67 18.66
CA ASN A 69 -7.79 12.59 19.72
C ASN A 69 -7.41 14.01 19.32
N VAL A 70 -8.40 14.85 19.08
CA VAL A 70 -8.23 16.26 18.72
C VAL A 70 -8.34 17.10 20.00
N PRO A 71 -7.33 17.93 20.32
CA PRO A 71 -7.38 18.80 21.49
C PRO A 71 -8.69 19.59 21.55
N ASN A 72 -9.37 19.53 22.70
CA ASN A 72 -10.65 20.21 22.96
C ASN A 72 -11.85 19.77 22.10
N MET A 73 -11.74 18.72 21.28
CA MET A 73 -12.84 18.20 20.45
C MET A 73 -13.07 16.70 20.59
N GLY A 74 -12.20 15.98 21.31
CA GLY A 74 -12.29 14.54 21.53
C GLY A 74 -11.85 13.73 20.30
N PHE A 75 -12.24 12.46 20.26
CA PHE A 75 -11.91 11.60 19.12
C PHE A 75 -12.67 12.02 17.86
N LYS A 76 -11.94 12.18 16.77
CA LYS A 76 -12.45 12.48 15.43
C LYS A 76 -11.81 11.55 14.42
N ASP A 77 -12.60 11.16 13.44
CA ASP A 77 -12.17 10.27 12.37
C ASP A 77 -11.65 11.07 11.19
N PHE A 78 -10.58 10.60 10.57
CA PHE A 78 -9.97 11.27 9.42
C PHE A 78 -9.57 10.25 8.36
N PHE A 79 -9.60 10.65 7.09
CA PHE A 79 -9.05 9.85 6.01
C PHE A 79 -7.52 9.83 6.05
N PHE A 80 -6.90 8.67 5.98
CA PHE A 80 -5.45 8.51 5.87
C PHE A 80 -5.06 7.48 4.82
N SER A 81 -3.90 7.67 4.19
CA SER A 81 -3.29 6.59 3.40
C SER A 81 -2.97 5.43 4.33
N GLN A 82 -3.33 4.21 3.93
CA GLN A 82 -3.02 3.02 4.69
C GLN A 82 -1.54 2.61 4.59
N TYR A 83 -0.86 3.01 3.52
CA TYR A 83 0.51 2.56 3.25
C TYR A 83 1.46 3.72 2.97
N TYR A 84 2.68 3.60 3.48
CA TYR A 84 3.82 4.31 2.94
C TYR A 84 4.36 3.58 1.70
N LYS A 85 4.48 4.30 0.59
CA LYS A 85 4.92 3.74 -0.69
C LYS A 85 6.39 4.03 -0.98
N GLU A 86 7.13 2.99 -1.35
CA GLU A 86 8.51 3.08 -1.86
C GLU A 86 8.57 2.53 -3.29
N ILE A 87 9.22 3.25 -4.22
CA ILE A 87 9.48 2.76 -5.58
C ILE A 87 10.97 2.61 -5.78
N LYS A 88 11.40 1.37 -6.05
CA LYS A 88 12.82 1.05 -6.23
C LYS A 88 13.07 0.49 -7.63
N LYS A 89 14.00 1.11 -8.35
CA LYS A 89 14.56 0.55 -9.58
C LYS A 89 15.47 -0.63 -9.23
N ILE A 90 15.18 -1.81 -9.74
CA ILE A 90 16.02 -3.00 -9.56
C ILE A 90 17.10 -3.01 -10.64
N ASN A 91 16.70 -2.80 -11.89
CA ASN A 91 17.61 -2.69 -13.03
C ASN A 91 16.95 -1.86 -14.16
N LYS A 92 17.54 -1.83 -15.36
CA LYS A 92 17.01 -1.07 -16.50
C LYS A 92 15.56 -1.43 -16.86
N ASN A 93 15.19 -2.70 -16.71
CA ASN A 93 13.92 -3.25 -17.17
C ASN A 93 12.99 -3.65 -16.02
N ASN A 94 13.38 -3.47 -14.75
CA ASN A 94 12.62 -3.94 -13.60
C ASN A 94 12.55 -2.89 -12.48
N TYR A 95 11.35 -2.73 -11.94
CA TYR A 95 11.04 -1.94 -10.74
C TYR A 95 10.29 -2.80 -9.73
N VAL A 96 10.34 -2.39 -8.46
CA VAL A 96 9.43 -2.86 -7.42
C VAL A 96 8.77 -1.66 -6.77
N ILE A 97 7.45 -1.73 -6.60
CA ILE A 97 6.68 -0.82 -5.76
C ILE A 97 6.38 -1.56 -4.47
N LYS A 98 6.71 -0.97 -3.32
CA LYS A 98 6.39 -1.50 -2.01
C LYS A 98 5.38 -0.60 -1.32
N PHE A 99 4.40 -1.21 -0.69
CA PHE A 99 3.39 -0.58 0.14
C PHE A 99 3.56 -1.15 1.56
N ASN A 100 4.07 -0.34 2.49
CA ASN A 100 4.36 -0.75 3.86
C ASN A 100 3.37 -0.11 4.82
N ASN A 101 2.76 -0.91 5.69
CA ASN A 101 1.87 -0.42 6.72
C ASN A 101 2.66 -0.32 8.03
N ASP A 102 2.84 0.91 8.50
CA ASP A 102 3.59 1.19 9.72
C ASP A 102 2.82 0.75 10.97
N SER A 103 1.49 0.56 10.89
CA SER A 103 0.66 0.21 12.05
C SER A 103 0.73 -1.27 12.42
N ASP A 104 0.83 -2.17 11.43
CA ASP A 104 0.76 -3.63 11.64
C ASP A 104 2.01 -4.37 11.13
N GLY A 105 2.94 -3.66 10.48
CA GLY A 105 4.17 -4.22 9.91
C GLY A 105 3.94 -5.04 8.63
N ASN A 106 2.72 -5.05 8.08
CA ASN A 106 2.43 -5.73 6.83
C ASN A 106 3.05 -4.99 5.65
N SER A 107 3.48 -5.75 4.65
CA SER A 107 4.13 -5.18 3.48
C SER A 107 3.70 -5.89 2.19
N ASN A 108 3.37 -5.12 1.16
CA ASN A 108 2.87 -5.59 -0.12
C ASN A 108 3.75 -5.06 -1.25
N TRP A 109 4.33 -5.95 -2.06
CA TRP A 109 5.29 -5.61 -3.09
C TRP A 109 4.79 -6.03 -4.46
N LEU A 110 4.92 -5.13 -5.43
CA LEU A 110 4.50 -5.32 -6.81
C LEU A 110 5.72 -5.19 -7.72
N TYR A 111 6.04 -6.25 -8.44
CA TYR A 111 7.16 -6.28 -9.38
C TYR A 111 6.67 -5.93 -10.77
N ILE A 112 7.36 -4.98 -11.38
CA ILE A 112 6.99 -4.39 -12.65
C ILE A 112 8.16 -4.53 -13.62
N SER A 113 7.89 -5.04 -14.82
CA SER A 113 8.88 -5.27 -15.86
C SER A 113 8.53 -4.56 -17.16
N LEU A 114 9.54 -4.09 -17.87
CA LEU A 114 9.44 -3.58 -19.23
C LEU A 114 9.76 -4.71 -20.22
N ILE A 115 8.75 -5.17 -20.98
CA ILE A 115 8.89 -6.24 -21.97
C ILE A 115 8.38 -5.71 -23.30
N LYS A 116 9.21 -5.73 -24.34
CA LYS A 116 8.86 -5.22 -25.69
C LYS A 116 8.24 -3.80 -25.64
N ASN A 117 8.82 -2.91 -24.83
CA ASN A 117 8.37 -1.53 -24.60
C ASN A 117 6.99 -1.36 -23.93
N LYS A 118 6.41 -2.44 -23.41
CA LYS A 118 5.17 -2.46 -22.64
C LYS A 118 5.47 -2.75 -21.17
N ILE A 119 4.68 -2.16 -20.28
CA ILE A 119 4.86 -2.29 -18.83
C ILE A 119 3.98 -3.43 -18.36
N TYR A 120 4.55 -4.37 -17.63
CA TYR A 120 3.84 -5.52 -17.08
C TYR A 120 3.99 -5.60 -15.57
N ILE A 121 2.91 -5.96 -14.89
CA ILE A 121 2.99 -6.53 -13.55
C ILE A 121 3.27 -8.01 -13.72
N VAL A 122 4.38 -8.46 -13.15
CA VAL A 122 4.86 -9.84 -13.30
C VAL A 122 4.74 -10.66 -12.02
N LYS A 123 4.67 -10.01 -10.86
CA LYS A 123 4.60 -10.68 -9.57
C LYS A 123 4.05 -9.75 -8.49
N SER A 124 3.26 -10.29 -7.58
CA SER A 124 2.97 -9.66 -6.29
C SER A 124 3.45 -10.52 -5.12
N LEU A 125 3.84 -9.87 -4.03
CA LEU A 125 4.25 -10.48 -2.77
C LEU A 125 3.59 -9.75 -1.61
N SER A 126 3.10 -10.50 -0.63
CA SER A 126 2.60 -9.95 0.64
C SER A 126 3.33 -10.62 1.80
N TYR A 127 3.70 -9.85 2.80
CA TYR A 127 4.26 -10.28 4.07
C TYR A 127 3.36 -9.81 5.19
N SER A 128 3.07 -10.70 6.12
CA SER A 128 2.27 -10.37 7.29
C SER A 128 2.69 -11.19 8.51
N ASN A 129 2.51 -10.61 9.68
CA ASN A 129 2.62 -11.33 10.94
C ASN A 129 1.50 -12.37 11.02
N SER A 130 1.84 -13.62 11.35
CA SER A 130 0.89 -14.73 11.39
C SER A 130 1.27 -15.74 12.45
N VAL A 131 0.34 -16.63 12.79
CA VAL A 131 0.60 -17.79 13.63
C VAL A 131 0.54 -19.05 12.77
N LYS A 132 1.53 -19.94 12.92
CA LYS A 132 1.52 -21.27 12.32
C LYS A 132 1.08 -22.29 13.36
N LYS A 133 0.03 -23.05 13.03
CA LYS A 133 -0.40 -24.23 13.79
C LYS A 133 0.46 -25.44 13.38
N ILE A 134 1.05 -26.12 14.36
CA ILE A 134 1.88 -27.31 14.16
C ILE A 134 1.33 -28.42 15.03
N GLU A 135 1.07 -29.59 14.45
CA GLU A 135 0.66 -30.78 15.21
C GLU A 135 1.91 -31.48 15.76
N LEU A 136 1.96 -31.68 17.07
CA LEU A 136 3.07 -32.37 17.77
C LEU A 136 2.77 -33.86 17.93
N ALA A 137 1.52 -34.19 18.25
CA ALA A 137 0.95 -35.52 18.30
C ALA A 137 -0.52 -35.44 17.89
N LYS A 138 -1.18 -36.58 17.65
CA LYS A 138 -2.59 -36.60 17.20
C LYS A 138 -3.48 -35.80 18.16
N GLY A 139 -4.00 -34.67 17.68
CA GLY A 139 -4.86 -33.78 18.47
C GLY A 139 -4.13 -32.83 19.43
N ASP A 140 -2.80 -32.86 19.48
CA ASP A 140 -1.97 -31.93 20.26
C ASP A 140 -1.27 -30.94 19.32
N PHE A 141 -1.46 -29.64 19.59
CA PHE A 141 -1.05 -28.57 18.70
C PHE A 141 -0.27 -27.50 19.42
N ASN A 142 0.80 -27.06 18.76
CA ASN A 142 1.54 -25.85 19.12
C ASN A 142 1.25 -24.73 18.13
N TYR A 143 1.31 -23.49 18.61
CA TYR A 143 1.05 -22.28 17.84
C TYR A 143 2.28 -21.38 17.91
N ILE A 144 3.00 -21.29 16.79
CA ILE A 144 4.28 -20.58 16.74
C ILE A 144 4.12 -19.31 15.91
N SER A 145 4.69 -18.21 16.41
CA SER A 145 4.80 -16.95 15.65
C SER A 145 5.56 -17.18 14.35
N SER A 146 5.05 -16.61 13.26
CA SER A 146 5.58 -16.81 11.92
C SER A 146 5.35 -15.58 11.05
N THR A 147 6.09 -15.50 9.96
CA THR A 147 5.81 -14.58 8.87
C THR A 147 5.06 -15.34 7.79
N LEU A 148 3.84 -14.94 7.47
CA LEU A 148 3.10 -15.47 6.33
C LEU A 148 3.54 -14.72 5.07
N VAL A 149 4.06 -15.47 4.10
CA VAL A 149 4.47 -14.95 2.81
C VAL A 149 3.57 -15.52 1.74
N CYS A 150 2.95 -14.63 0.99
CA CYS A 150 2.10 -15.01 -0.12
C CYS A 150 2.64 -14.42 -1.41
N LYS A 151 2.69 -15.23 -2.46
CA LYS A 151 3.13 -14.80 -3.79
C LYS A 151 2.09 -15.11 -4.85
N ASN A 152 1.99 -14.24 -5.84
CA ASN A 152 1.29 -14.53 -7.07
C ASN A 152 2.12 -14.05 -8.26
N ASN A 153 2.07 -14.80 -9.37
CA ASN A 153 2.72 -14.41 -10.62
C ASN A 153 1.66 -13.89 -11.58
N TYR A 154 2.05 -12.93 -12.41
CA TYR A 154 1.16 -12.29 -13.36
C TYR A 154 1.84 -12.17 -14.72
N ASN A 155 1.03 -11.92 -15.74
CA ASN A 155 1.48 -11.40 -17.02
C ASN A 155 0.48 -10.32 -17.47
N LEU A 156 0.32 -9.29 -16.64
CA LEU A 156 -0.70 -8.26 -16.83
C LEU A 156 -0.07 -6.97 -17.37
N GLU A 157 -0.45 -6.57 -18.58
CA GLU A 157 -0.02 -5.31 -19.19
C GLU A 157 -0.71 -4.11 -18.48
N ILE A 158 0.07 -3.13 -18.03
CA ILE A 158 -0.44 -1.86 -17.52
C ILE A 158 -0.33 -0.79 -18.60
N ASN A 159 -1.45 -0.17 -18.94
CA ASN A 159 -1.49 0.93 -19.90
C ASN A 159 -1.36 2.30 -19.23
N LYS A 160 -2.15 2.57 -18.18
CA LYS A 160 -2.23 3.90 -17.55
C LYS A 160 -2.50 3.86 -16.06
N GLU A 161 -3.31 2.90 -15.60
CA GLU A 161 -3.69 2.81 -14.20
C GLU A 161 -3.83 1.37 -13.72
N PHE A 162 -3.75 1.20 -12.40
CA PHE A 162 -4.12 -0.04 -11.73
C PHE A 162 -4.53 0.26 -10.27
N SER A 163 -5.27 -0.65 -9.63
CA SER A 163 -5.64 -0.55 -8.22
C SER A 163 -4.79 -1.47 -7.35
N PHE A 164 -4.44 -1.00 -6.15
CA PHE A 164 -3.81 -1.84 -5.12
C PHE A 164 -4.64 -3.10 -4.84
N PHE A 165 -5.96 -2.93 -4.72
CA PHE A 165 -6.90 -4.02 -4.44
C PHE A 165 -6.91 -5.11 -5.51
N ASP A 166 -6.54 -4.79 -6.76
CA ASP A 166 -6.45 -5.77 -7.84
C ASP A 166 -5.38 -6.84 -7.57
N PHE A 167 -4.38 -6.55 -6.75
CA PHE A 167 -3.23 -7.45 -6.49
C PHE A 167 -3.18 -7.96 -5.06
N PHE A 168 -3.72 -7.20 -4.11
CA PHE A 168 -3.58 -7.45 -2.68
C PHE A 168 -4.93 -7.50 -1.92
N GLY A 169 -6.05 -7.35 -2.63
CA GLY A 169 -7.40 -7.52 -2.06
C GLY A 169 -7.73 -8.98 -1.73
N LEU A 170 -9.03 -9.31 -1.67
CA LEU A 170 -9.54 -10.62 -1.24
C LEU A 170 -8.78 -11.80 -1.89
N PRO A 171 -8.60 -12.91 -1.15
CA PRO A 171 -7.72 -14.00 -1.55
C PRO A 171 -8.11 -14.57 -2.91
N LYS A 172 -7.25 -14.34 -3.90
CA LYS A 172 -7.34 -15.03 -5.20
C LYS A 172 -6.98 -16.51 -5.00
N LYS A 173 -7.73 -17.40 -5.63
CA LYS A 173 -7.56 -18.87 -5.55
C LYS A 173 -6.15 -19.37 -5.93
N GLU A 174 -5.36 -18.55 -6.63
CA GLU A 174 -4.01 -18.89 -7.13
C GLU A 174 -2.87 -18.40 -6.22
N LYS A 175 -3.18 -17.80 -5.06
CA LYS A 175 -2.17 -17.26 -4.15
C LYS A 175 -1.43 -18.39 -3.44
N ILE A 176 -0.14 -18.57 -3.74
CA ILE A 176 0.72 -19.53 -3.02
C ILE A 176 1.19 -18.86 -1.74
N CYS A 177 0.76 -19.37 -0.59
CA CYS A 177 1.15 -18.87 0.72
C CYS A 177 1.91 -19.93 1.51
N TYR A 178 2.93 -19.49 2.26
CA TYR A 178 3.69 -20.35 3.16
C TYR A 178 4.17 -19.57 4.37
N HIS A 179 4.36 -20.28 5.48
CA HIS A 179 4.88 -19.70 6.71
C HIS A 179 6.40 -19.80 6.75
N CYS A 180 7.02 -18.74 7.25
CA CYS A 180 8.44 -18.65 7.57
C CYS A 180 8.62 -18.41 9.08
N PRO A 181 9.69 -18.92 9.71
CA PRO A 181 10.06 -18.51 11.06
C PRO A 181 10.14 -16.99 11.17
N ARG A 182 9.81 -16.44 12.34
CA ARG A 182 9.82 -14.98 12.55
C ARG A 182 11.24 -14.39 12.44
N ASP A 183 12.25 -15.16 12.84
CA ASP A 183 13.61 -14.68 13.02
C ASP A 183 14.43 -14.65 11.72
N ILE A 184 13.86 -15.13 10.62
CA ILE A 184 14.52 -15.08 9.30
C ILE A 184 14.08 -13.84 8.53
N SER A 185 15.01 -13.29 7.74
CA SER A 185 14.71 -12.18 6.86
C SER A 185 13.69 -12.57 5.78
N VAL A 186 12.95 -11.58 5.28
CA VAL A 186 12.02 -11.75 4.16
C VAL A 186 12.73 -12.29 2.92
N GLU A 187 13.92 -11.77 2.60
CA GLU A 187 14.73 -12.21 1.47
C GLU A 187 15.17 -13.67 1.60
N GLU A 188 15.52 -14.10 2.80
CA GLU A 188 15.87 -15.49 3.09
C GLU A 188 14.66 -16.42 3.02
N CYS A 189 13.51 -15.96 3.51
CA CYS A 189 12.24 -16.64 3.40
C CYS A 189 11.83 -16.87 1.94
N LEU A 190 12.05 -15.91 1.05
CA LEU A 190 11.78 -16.04 -0.39
C LEU A 190 12.67 -17.10 -1.07
N LYS A 191 13.96 -17.14 -0.73
CA LYS A 191 14.91 -18.14 -1.26
C LYS A 191 14.59 -19.56 -0.77
N SER A 192 13.96 -19.65 0.40
CA SER A 192 13.71 -20.91 1.09
C SER A 192 12.31 -21.47 0.88
N SER A 193 11.56 -21.00 -0.14
CA SER A 193 10.21 -21.51 -0.45
C SER A 193 10.11 -23.03 -0.70
N ASN A 194 11.25 -23.72 -0.89
CA ASN A 194 11.36 -25.17 -1.02
C ASN A 194 12.08 -25.87 0.15
N LYS A 195 12.44 -25.15 1.23
CA LYS A 195 13.15 -25.73 2.39
C LYS A 195 12.18 -25.97 3.54
N ILE A 196 12.28 -27.14 4.15
CA ILE A 196 11.58 -27.44 5.40
C ILE A 196 12.30 -26.66 6.50
N PHE A 197 11.71 -25.58 6.97
CA PHE A 197 12.20 -24.90 8.18
C PHE A 197 12.05 -25.82 9.38
N LYS A 198 13.09 -25.89 10.23
CA LYS A 198 12.95 -26.48 11.56
C LYS A 198 12.22 -25.47 12.44
N TRP A 199 10.96 -25.75 12.71
CA TRP A 199 10.15 -25.00 13.65
C TRP A 199 10.54 -25.47 15.05
N LYS A 200 11.21 -24.61 15.81
CA LYS A 200 11.54 -24.83 17.22
C LYS A 200 10.59 -24.05 18.08
#